data_AF-A0A1V4RPW8-F1
#
_entry.id   AF-A0A1V4RPW8-F1
#
_cell.length_a   1.000
_cell.length_b   1.000
_cell.length_c   1.000
_cell.angle_alpha   90.00
_cell.angle_beta   90.00
_cell.angle_gamma   90.00
#
_symmetry.space_group_name_H-M   'P 1'
#
loop_
_entity.id
_entity.type
_entity.pdbx_description
1 polymer ?
#
loop_
_entity_poly.entity_id
_entity_poly.type
_entity_poly.pdbx_seq_one_letter_code
_entity_poly.pdbx_strand_id
1 'polypeptide(L)'
;MREGMREVVDGGTGWRAKVWRISGGGKTGTAQNPHGKSHAWYMGFAPFEEPEIAICVLVENGGSGGGVAAPIAGAFLRKYFYLKGKYDYRAERKWRAMIAKRDSLRKAAEADSASFPVEVPLDE
;
A
#
# COMPACT_ATOMS: atom_id res chain seq x y z
N MET A 1 -17.01 11.32 1.55
CA MET A 1 -16.90 10.01 2.23
C MET A 1 -16.01 9.03 1.46
N ARG A 2 -16.30 8.68 0.19
CA ARG A 2 -15.45 7.76 -0.59
C ARG A 2 -13.99 8.24 -0.69
N GLU A 3 -13.77 9.52 -0.90
CA GLU A 3 -12.41 10.08 -0.99
C GLU A 3 -11.57 9.80 0.27
N GLY A 4 -12.13 10.05 1.45
CA GLY A 4 -11.45 9.69 2.71
C GLY A 4 -11.15 8.19 2.84
N MET A 5 -12.00 7.31 2.26
CA MET A 5 -11.71 5.88 2.21
C MET A 5 -10.57 5.55 1.23
N ARG A 6 -10.42 6.30 0.14
CA ARG A 6 -9.28 6.17 -0.80
C ARG A 6 -7.99 6.57 -0.11
N GLU A 7 -7.97 7.70 0.59
CA GLU A 7 -6.79 8.19 1.31
C GLU A 7 -6.27 7.17 2.34
N VAL A 8 -7.17 6.46 3.03
CA VAL A 8 -6.81 5.38 3.95
C VAL A 8 -6.01 4.26 3.24
N VAL A 9 -6.30 3.97 1.98
CA VAL A 9 -5.63 2.95 1.17
C VAL A 9 -4.40 3.50 0.43
N ASP A 10 -4.39 4.78 0.06
CA ASP A 10 -3.29 5.35 -0.72
C ASP A 10 -2.05 5.67 0.10
N GLY A 11 -2.24 6.07 1.37
CA GLY A 11 -1.14 6.36 2.29
C GLY A 11 -1.50 6.27 3.77
N GLY A 12 -2.78 6.08 4.11
CA GLY A 12 -3.24 5.96 5.49
C GLY A 12 -3.10 4.56 6.08
N THR A 13 -3.85 4.31 7.16
CA THR A 13 -3.74 3.08 7.97
C THR A 13 -4.03 1.77 7.22
N GLY A 14 -4.73 1.84 6.09
CA GLY A 14 -5.12 0.69 5.26
C GLY A 14 -4.21 0.44 4.07
N TRP A 15 -3.08 1.14 3.95
CA TRP A 15 -2.22 1.11 2.75
C TRP A 15 -1.80 -0.28 2.29
N ARG A 16 -1.72 -1.25 3.21
CA ARG A 16 -1.36 -2.64 2.90
C ARG A 16 -2.42 -3.39 2.09
N ALA A 17 -3.63 -2.84 1.96
CA ALA A 17 -4.67 -3.36 1.07
C ALA A 17 -4.51 -2.90 -0.39
N LYS A 18 -3.58 -1.98 -0.68
CA LYS A 18 -3.38 -1.40 -2.02
C LYS A 18 -3.04 -2.47 -3.06
N VAL A 19 -3.66 -2.35 -4.22
CA VAL A 19 -3.43 -3.20 -5.40
C VAL A 19 -2.82 -2.34 -6.49
N TRP A 20 -1.70 -2.78 -7.07
CA TRP A 20 -1.03 -1.99 -8.11
C TRP A 20 -1.97 -1.76 -9.30
N ARG A 21 -2.08 -0.49 -9.72
CA ARG A 21 -2.95 0.00 -10.80
C ARG A 21 -4.46 -0.19 -10.61
N ILE A 22 -4.91 -0.59 -9.43
CA ILE A 22 -6.33 -0.71 -9.12
C ILE A 22 -6.62 0.15 -7.89
N SER A 23 -7.27 1.29 -8.12
CA SER A 23 -7.74 2.20 -7.09
C SER A 23 -8.83 1.52 -6.25
N GLY A 24 -8.93 1.88 -4.97
CA GLY A 24 -9.97 1.36 -4.09
C GLY A 24 -10.12 2.24 -2.87
N GLY A 25 -11.23 2.04 -2.15
CA GLY A 25 -11.48 2.69 -0.87
C GLY A 25 -11.57 1.66 0.23
N GLY A 26 -11.12 1.99 1.44
CA GLY A 26 -11.30 1.12 2.59
C GLY A 26 -11.17 1.81 3.94
N LYS A 27 -11.42 1.04 4.98
CA LYS A 27 -11.26 1.46 6.37
C LYS A 27 -10.78 0.29 7.23
N THR A 28 -9.89 0.62 8.15
CA THR A 28 -9.39 -0.28 9.18
C THR A 28 -10.23 -0.17 10.44
N GLY A 29 -10.37 -1.28 11.17
CA GLY A 29 -10.95 -1.33 12.50
C GLY A 29 -10.15 -2.24 13.42
N THR A 30 -10.23 -1.96 14.71
CA THR A 30 -9.68 -2.80 15.77
C THR A 30 -10.76 -2.88 16.84
N ALA A 31 -11.35 -4.07 17.04
CA ALA A 31 -12.38 -4.26 18.06
C ALA A 31 -11.74 -4.86 19.30
N GLN A 32 -11.86 -4.19 20.45
CA GLN A 32 -11.30 -4.70 21.71
C GLN A 32 -12.00 -6.01 22.11
N ASN A 33 -11.21 -6.97 22.58
CA ASN A 33 -11.70 -8.25 23.09
C ASN A 33 -11.29 -8.38 24.57
N PRO A 34 -12.23 -8.46 25.52
CA PRO A 34 -11.90 -8.63 26.94
C PRO A 34 -11.25 -9.99 27.25
N HIS A 35 -11.37 -10.98 26.36
CA HIS A 35 -10.85 -12.33 26.54
C HIS A 35 -9.54 -12.61 25.79
N GLY A 36 -8.89 -11.59 25.21
CA GLY A 36 -7.65 -11.80 24.46
C GLY A 36 -7.22 -10.60 23.64
N LYS A 37 -6.54 -10.87 22.52
CA LYS A 37 -6.15 -9.81 21.58
C LYS A 37 -7.39 -9.21 20.92
N SER A 38 -7.33 -7.92 20.61
CA SER A 38 -8.35 -7.26 19.78
C SER A 38 -8.58 -8.02 18.46
N HIS A 39 -9.76 -7.91 17.88
CA HIS A 39 -10.05 -8.43 16.56
C HIS A 39 -9.63 -7.42 15.48
N ALA A 40 -8.98 -7.90 14.43
CA ALA A 40 -8.55 -7.07 13.32
C ALA A 40 -9.65 -7.01 12.26
N TRP A 41 -10.06 -5.79 11.90
CA TRP A 41 -11.07 -5.54 10.87
C TRP A 41 -10.51 -4.74 9.70
N TYR A 42 -10.96 -5.10 8.51
CA TYR A 42 -10.84 -4.27 7.32
C TYR A 42 -12.10 -4.37 6.48
N MET A 43 -12.56 -3.24 5.96
CA MET A 43 -13.65 -3.17 4.99
C MET A 43 -13.19 -2.32 3.80
N GLY A 44 -13.54 -2.70 2.58
CA GLY A 44 -13.17 -1.93 1.39
C GLY A 44 -13.87 -2.37 0.12
N PHE A 45 -13.62 -1.63 -0.95
CA PHE A 45 -14.16 -1.89 -2.28
C PHE A 45 -13.15 -1.48 -3.35
N ALA A 46 -13.27 -2.08 -4.53
CA ALA A 46 -12.47 -1.75 -5.71
C ALA A 46 -13.21 -2.15 -7.02
N PRO A 47 -12.89 -1.52 -8.17
CA PRO A 47 -12.18 -0.25 -8.35
C PRO A 47 -12.85 0.94 -7.64
N PHE A 48 -12.21 2.10 -7.57
CA PHE A 48 -12.81 3.25 -6.89
C PHE A 48 -13.95 3.89 -7.71
N GLU A 49 -13.72 4.06 -9.01
CA GLU A 49 -14.56 4.80 -9.93
C GLU A 49 -15.83 4.02 -10.29
N GLU A 50 -15.65 2.72 -10.60
CA GLU A 50 -16.73 1.79 -10.88
C GLU A 50 -16.53 0.54 -10.00
N PRO A 51 -17.02 0.56 -8.75
CA PRO A 51 -16.85 -0.56 -7.82
C PRO A 51 -17.52 -1.83 -8.31
N GLU A 52 -16.76 -2.93 -8.40
CA GLU A 52 -17.27 -4.24 -8.81
C GLU A 52 -17.23 -5.27 -7.67
N ILE A 53 -16.44 -5.02 -6.62
CA ILE A 53 -16.32 -5.90 -5.47
C ILE A 53 -16.21 -5.10 -4.17
N ALA A 54 -16.91 -5.58 -3.13
CA ALA A 54 -16.72 -5.16 -1.75
C ALA A 54 -16.18 -6.35 -0.93
N ILE A 55 -15.34 -6.06 0.06
CA ILE A 55 -14.69 -7.05 0.91
C ILE A 55 -14.74 -6.61 2.37
N CYS A 56 -15.00 -7.57 3.26
CA CYS A 56 -14.82 -7.43 4.70
C CYS A 56 -13.95 -8.58 5.20
N VAL A 57 -12.92 -8.25 5.98
CA VAL A 57 -12.03 -9.21 6.60
C VAL A 57 -12.08 -8.99 8.11
N LEU A 58 -12.45 -10.04 8.82
CA LEU A 58 -12.35 -10.16 10.27
C LEU A 58 -11.32 -11.23 10.60
N VAL A 59 -10.37 -10.89 11.45
CA VAL A 59 -9.48 -11.87 12.08
C VAL A 59 -9.67 -11.79 13.59
N GLU A 60 -10.31 -12.80 14.14
CA GLU A 60 -10.44 -12.95 15.59
C GLU A 60 -9.06 -13.00 16.24
N ASN A 61 -8.93 -12.30 17.36
CA ASN A 61 -7.68 -12.13 18.09
C ASN A 61 -6.49 -11.64 17.23
N GLY A 62 -6.76 -11.02 16.07
CA GLY A 62 -5.76 -10.61 15.08
C GLY A 62 -5.07 -9.27 15.36
N GLY A 63 -5.49 -8.54 16.39
CA GLY A 63 -4.94 -7.24 16.75
C GLY A 63 -5.31 -6.13 15.75
N SER A 64 -4.33 -5.62 15.02
CA SER A 64 -4.46 -4.41 14.19
C SER A 64 -5.14 -4.68 12.84
N GLY A 65 -6.23 -3.97 12.55
CA GLY A 65 -6.88 -3.99 11.23
C GLY A 65 -5.95 -3.65 10.07
N GLY A 66 -5.13 -2.60 10.20
CA GLY A 66 -4.16 -2.21 9.18
C GLY A 66 -2.96 -3.16 9.09
N GLY A 67 -2.58 -3.75 10.22
CA GLY A 67 -1.46 -4.69 10.31
C GLY A 67 -1.76 -6.07 9.73
N VAL A 68 -2.99 -6.55 9.93
CA VAL A 68 -3.38 -7.95 9.69
C VAL A 68 -4.51 -8.09 8.67
N ALA A 69 -5.64 -7.41 8.88
CA ALA A 69 -6.80 -7.58 8.00
C ALA A 69 -6.61 -6.91 6.61
N ALA A 70 -6.00 -5.73 6.56
CA ALA A 70 -5.72 -5.01 5.32
C ALA A 70 -4.84 -5.79 4.31
N PRO A 71 -3.69 -6.38 4.69
CA PRO A 71 -2.91 -7.17 3.73
C PRO A 71 -3.63 -8.43 3.22
N ILE A 72 -4.48 -9.05 4.05
CA ILE A 72 -5.32 -10.18 3.61
C ILE A 72 -6.31 -9.71 2.55
N ALA A 73 -6.98 -8.57 2.77
CA ALA A 73 -7.88 -7.98 1.78
C ALA A 73 -7.15 -7.66 0.47
N GLY A 74 -5.96 -7.05 0.55
CA GLY A 74 -5.14 -6.78 -0.64
C GLY A 74 -4.74 -8.05 -1.40
N ALA A 75 -4.43 -9.15 -0.70
CA ALA A 75 -4.11 -10.42 -1.34
C ALA A 75 -5.33 -11.02 -2.07
N PHE A 76 -6.50 -10.95 -1.45
CA PHE A 76 -7.75 -11.38 -2.07
C PHE A 76 -8.09 -10.54 -3.31
N LEU A 77 -8.02 -9.22 -3.20
CA LEU A 77 -8.30 -8.31 -4.33
C LEU A 77 -7.34 -8.56 -5.50
N ARG A 78 -6.03 -8.73 -5.24
CA ARG A 78 -5.06 -9.13 -6.29
C ARG A 78 -5.48 -10.42 -6.99
N LYS A 79 -5.88 -11.45 -6.23
CA LYS A 79 -6.31 -12.73 -6.80
C LYS A 79 -7.60 -12.58 -7.61
N TYR A 80 -8.57 -11.83 -7.10
CA TYR A 80 -9.82 -11.55 -7.78
C TYR A 80 -9.58 -10.86 -9.13
N PHE A 81 -8.82 -9.75 -9.16
CA PHE A 81 -8.53 -9.04 -10.41
C PHE A 81 -7.62 -9.82 -11.37
N TYR A 82 -6.75 -10.69 -10.84
CA TYR A 82 -5.97 -11.62 -11.67
C TYR A 82 -6.89 -12.58 -12.43
N LEU A 83 -7.87 -13.18 -11.73
CA LEU A 83 -8.85 -14.09 -12.35
C LEU A 83 -9.75 -13.37 -13.36
N LYS A 84 -9.99 -12.06 -13.19
CA LYS A 84 -10.70 -11.20 -14.14
C LYS A 84 -9.84 -10.72 -15.32
N GLY A 85 -8.54 -11.07 -15.37
CA GLY A 85 -7.61 -10.61 -16.39
C GLY A 85 -7.24 -9.12 -16.28
N LYS A 86 -7.56 -8.46 -15.16
CA LYS A 86 -7.33 -7.02 -14.92
C LYS A 86 -6.03 -6.74 -14.15
N TYR A 87 -5.30 -7.77 -13.72
CA TYR A 87 -4.10 -7.64 -12.89
C TYR A 87 -3.04 -8.69 -13.23
N ASP A 88 -1.76 -8.29 -13.30
CA ASP A 88 -0.62 -9.17 -13.56
C ASP A 88 0.46 -9.08 -12.45
N TYR A 89 0.64 -10.20 -11.74
CA TYR A 89 1.68 -10.36 -10.71
C TYR A 89 3.10 -10.21 -11.25
N ARG A 90 3.36 -10.60 -12.51
CA ARG A 90 4.69 -10.46 -13.13
C ARG A 90 4.98 -8.98 -13.40
N ALA A 91 4.02 -8.26 -13.97
CA ALA A 91 4.14 -6.82 -14.20
C ALA A 91 4.36 -6.04 -12.90
N GLU A 92 3.58 -6.30 -11.84
CA GLU A 92 3.77 -5.62 -10.55
C GLU A 92 5.18 -5.90 -9.98
N ARG A 93 5.63 -7.16 -9.97
CA ARG A 93 6.97 -7.50 -9.46
C ARG A 93 8.09 -6.82 -10.24
N LYS A 94 8.00 -6.82 -11.58
CA LYS A 94 8.96 -6.12 -12.44
C LYS A 94 8.97 -4.62 -12.15
N TRP A 95 7.79 -4.01 -12.04
CA TRP A 95 7.66 -2.59 -11.72
C TRP A 95 8.28 -2.25 -10.35
N ARG A 96 7.99 -3.04 -9.31
CA ARG A 96 8.57 -2.86 -7.97
C ARG A 96 10.10 -2.94 -8.00
N ALA A 97 10.66 -3.91 -8.73
CA ALA A 97 12.11 -4.04 -8.89
C ALA A 97 12.73 -2.84 -9.62
N MET A 98 12.06 -2.33 -10.67
CA MET A 98 12.52 -1.14 -11.41
C MET A 98 12.53 0.11 -10.53
N ILE A 99 11.47 0.34 -9.74
CA ILE A 99 11.40 1.49 -8.81
C ILE A 99 12.49 1.39 -7.74
N ALA A 100 12.67 0.22 -7.14
CA ALA A 100 13.74 0.01 -6.15
C ALA A 100 15.12 0.31 -6.74
N LYS A 101 15.41 -0.18 -7.95
CA LYS A 101 16.68 0.10 -8.65
C LYS A 101 16.86 1.60 -8.91
N ARG A 102 15.83 2.29 -9.40
CA ARG A 102 15.86 3.74 -9.66
C ARG A 102 16.15 4.52 -8.38
N ASP A 103 15.48 4.18 -7.29
CA ASP A 103 15.63 4.88 -6.02
C ASP A 103 17.03 4.62 -5.42
N SER A 104 17.60 3.42 -5.60
CA SER A 104 19.00 3.14 -5.26
C SER A 104 19.99 3.96 -6.07
N LEU A 105 19.81 4.05 -7.40
CA LEU A 105 20.68 4.83 -8.28
C LEU A 105 20.63 6.33 -7.93
N ARG A 106 19.45 6.85 -7.61
CA ARG A 106 19.27 8.24 -7.20
C ARG A 106 20.04 8.54 -5.91
N LYS A 107 19.93 7.67 -4.89
CA LYS A 107 20.67 7.83 -3.63
C LYS A 107 22.19 7.80 -3.84
N ALA A 108 22.68 6.95 -4.73
CA ALA A 108 24.11 6.90 -5.06
C ALA A 108 24.58 8.22 -5.72
N ALA A 109 23.82 8.74 -6.69
CA ALA A 109 24.14 10.01 -7.34
C ALA A 109 24.09 11.21 -6.37
N GLU A 110 23.13 11.23 -5.44
CA GLU A 110 23.05 12.25 -4.38
C GLU A 110 24.27 12.18 -3.45
N ALA A 111 24.73 10.98 -3.07
CA ALA A 111 25.94 10.79 -2.26
C ALA A 111 27.22 11.22 -2.99
N ASP A 112 27.36 10.89 -4.27
CA ASP A 112 28.51 11.31 -5.09
C ASP A 112 28.56 12.83 -5.23
N SER A 113 27.43 13.50 -5.46
CA SER A 113 27.36 14.96 -5.55
C SER A 113 27.73 15.69 -4.25
N ALA A 114 27.52 15.06 -3.09
CA ALA A 114 27.88 15.62 -1.79
C ALA A 114 29.38 15.48 -1.47
N SER A 115 30.11 14.63 -2.20
CA SER A 115 31.53 14.35 -1.96
C SER A 115 32.50 15.30 -2.67
N PHE A 116 32.02 16.12 -3.60
CA PHE A 116 32.80 17.16 -4.27
C PHE A 116 32.29 18.56 -3.89
N PRO A 117 32.76 19.16 -2.79
CA PRO A 117 32.50 20.58 -2.55
C PRO A 117 33.18 21.38 -3.67
N VAL A 118 32.38 22.12 -4.44
CA VAL A 118 32.91 23.13 -5.34
C VAL A 118 33.43 24.26 -4.45
N GLU A 119 34.73 24.24 -4.12
CA GLU A 119 35.39 25.43 -3.60
C GLU A 119 35.38 26.48 -4.70
N VAL A 120 34.49 27.46 -4.57
CA VAL A 120 34.52 28.68 -5.37
C VAL A 120 35.69 29.49 -4.81
N PRO A 121 36.77 29.73 -5.59
CA PRO A 121 37.84 30.61 -5.14
C PRO A 121 37.24 31.99 -4.90
N LEU A 122 37.50 32.58 -3.72
CA LEU A 122 37.19 33.98 -3.49
C LEU A 122 38.27 34.80 -4.18
N ASP A 123 37.91 35.45 -5.27
CA ASP A 123 38.71 36.44 -5.99
C ASP A 123 38.97 37.65 -5.07
N GLU A 124 40.26 37.98 -4.87
CA GLU A 124 40.77 39.14 -4.11
C GLU A 124 40.62 40.47 -4.84
#